data_AF-A0A421JXB0-F1
#
_entry.id   AF-A0A421JXB0-F1
#
_cell.length_a   1.000
_cell.length_b   1.000
_cell.length_c   1.000
_cell.angle_alpha   90.00
_cell.angle_beta   90.00
_cell.angle_gamma   90.00
#
_symmetry.space_group_name_H-M   'P 1'
#
loop_
_entity.id
_entity.type
_entity.pdbx_description
1 polymer ?
#
loop_
_entity_poly.entity_id
_entity_poly.type
_entity_poly.pdbx_seq_one_letter_code
_entity_poly.pdbx_strand_id
1 'polypeptide(L)'
;MKKSLKPNKRLLLSQLLWKKRLNKQHMPHAGYMGNGGDIHLVLGVDGAGIGHFVQLLSQSLPENHYVHNPLAKFEPKLTLSNQGERLAMPYQKVLSADHPMSRVYRFYAERAQAEKRYDLMAEDKEAAPDPILILKESHGLLATEALLRELKCHALLYVSDPVLLAEQMFSKEGKETTYLDFESQAVMDPAFLKRFLAKDLRPALHAYKLIQRLSSKRQRRVQMKIFTIALIQHMFRMLAARYPELATLVDAAVVEDDPRRLEFPLVNWLGSEKLHCATRVISDSTFTQEGQNALRWTRSWPESITGFEALSNKDVKLAYKLLIDHHLMSDETKRKTWAGKSVA
;
A
#
# COMPACT_ATOMS: atom_id res chain seq x y z
N MET A 1 11.10 -31.56 -7.14
CA MET A 1 10.05 -32.09 -6.24
C MET A 1 9.31 -30.94 -5.58
N LYS A 2 8.01 -30.81 -5.87
CA LYS A 2 7.10 -29.81 -5.29
C LYS A 2 6.91 -30.11 -3.79
N LYS A 3 7.47 -29.30 -2.90
CA LYS A 3 6.90 -29.14 -1.56
C LYS A 3 6.01 -27.90 -1.61
N SER A 4 4.73 -28.08 -1.93
CA SER A 4 3.74 -27.09 -1.50
C SER A 4 3.91 -26.98 0.01
N LEU A 5 4.19 -25.79 0.53
CA LEU A 5 4.14 -25.52 1.96
C LEU A 5 2.84 -26.13 2.49
N LYS A 6 2.93 -27.20 3.30
CA LYS A 6 1.75 -27.82 3.91
C LYS A 6 0.99 -26.68 4.61
N PRO A 7 -0.30 -26.49 4.35
CA PRO A 7 -1.03 -25.41 4.98
C PRO A 7 -0.94 -25.62 6.49
N ASN A 8 -0.50 -24.58 7.18
CA ASN A 8 -0.27 -24.67 8.61
C ASN A 8 -1.62 -24.92 9.29
N LYS A 9 -1.83 -26.15 9.80
CA LYS A 9 -3.11 -26.58 10.39
C LYS A 9 -3.62 -25.59 11.45
N ARG A 10 -2.70 -24.96 12.20
CA ARG A 10 -3.04 -23.94 13.19
C ARG A 10 -3.62 -22.67 12.56
N LEU A 11 -3.10 -22.24 11.41
CA LEU A 11 -3.60 -21.06 10.69
C LEU A 11 -4.97 -21.35 10.08
N LEU A 12 -5.14 -22.53 9.49
CA LEU A 12 -6.44 -22.93 8.96
C LEU A 12 -7.50 -22.98 10.08
N LEU A 13 -7.16 -23.55 11.23
CA LEU A 13 -8.06 -23.58 12.39
C LEU A 13 -8.38 -22.18 12.91
N SER A 14 -7.38 -21.30 13.04
CA SER A 14 -7.61 -19.92 13.50
C SER A 14 -8.51 -19.15 12.52
N GLN A 15 -8.30 -19.29 11.21
CA GLN A 15 -9.15 -18.70 10.18
C GLN A 15 -10.57 -19.29 10.19
N LEU A 16 -10.74 -20.58 10.40
CA LEU A 16 -12.05 -21.22 10.54
C LEU A 16 -12.82 -20.71 11.77
N LEU A 17 -12.14 -20.61 12.93
CA LEU A 17 -12.72 -20.07 14.15
C LEU A 17 -13.07 -18.59 13.98
N TRP A 18 -12.19 -17.82 13.33
CA TRP A 18 -12.45 -16.43 12.99
C TRP A 18 -13.71 -16.28 12.13
N LYS A 19 -13.84 -17.09 11.07
CA LYS A 19 -15.04 -17.09 10.21
C LYS A 19 -16.32 -17.40 10.98
N LYS A 20 -16.28 -18.36 11.91
CA LYS A 20 -17.42 -18.67 12.78
C LYS A 20 -17.81 -17.47 13.66
N ARG A 21 -16.82 -16.77 14.25
CA ARG A 21 -17.08 -15.57 15.06
C ARG A 21 -17.64 -14.43 14.23
N LEU A 22 -17.06 -14.19 13.05
CA LEU A 22 -17.55 -13.20 12.09
C LEU A 22 -19.01 -13.46 11.74
N ASN A 23 -19.36 -14.68 11.31
CA ASN A 23 -20.73 -15.01 10.92
C ASN A 23 -21.72 -14.91 12.11
N LYS A 24 -21.26 -15.16 13.34
CA LYS A 24 -22.07 -14.98 14.55
C LYS A 24 -22.35 -13.49 14.83
N GLN A 25 -21.36 -12.62 14.64
CA GLN A 25 -21.49 -11.19 14.92
C GLN A 25 -22.19 -10.40 13.81
N HIS A 26 -22.01 -10.83 12.56
CA HIS A 26 -22.29 -9.98 11.39
C HIS A 26 -23.23 -10.63 10.36
N MET A 27 -23.96 -11.70 10.73
CA MET A 27 -24.83 -12.53 9.86
C MET A 27 -24.08 -13.20 8.67
N PRO A 28 -24.56 -14.36 8.15
CA PRO A 28 -23.90 -15.07 7.04
C PRO A 28 -24.03 -14.36 5.68
N HIS A 29 -24.91 -13.37 5.55
CA HIS A 29 -25.14 -12.60 4.31
C HIS A 29 -24.12 -11.47 4.09
N ALA A 30 -23.23 -11.22 5.04
CA ALA A 30 -22.08 -10.34 4.84
C ALA A 30 -21.06 -11.03 3.92
N GLY A 31 -21.26 -10.93 2.61
CA GLY A 31 -20.43 -11.58 1.60
C GLY A 31 -21.09 -11.86 0.24
N TYR A 32 -22.23 -11.24 -0.14
CA TYR A 32 -22.86 -11.53 -1.43
C TYR A 32 -23.20 -10.30 -2.30
N MET A 33 -22.64 -10.33 -3.51
CA MET A 33 -23.04 -9.67 -4.76
C MET A 33 -22.84 -8.16 -4.93
N GLY A 34 -21.64 -7.68 -4.68
CA GLY A 34 -21.11 -6.51 -5.38
C GLY A 34 -19.78 -6.87 -6.06
N ASN A 35 -19.58 -6.45 -7.31
CA ASN A 35 -18.20 -6.26 -7.76
C ASN A 35 -17.59 -5.24 -6.80
N GLY A 36 -16.42 -5.49 -6.24
CA GLY A 36 -15.73 -4.52 -5.38
C GLY A 36 -15.26 -3.26 -6.12
N GLY A 37 -15.88 -2.92 -7.26
CA GLY A 37 -15.66 -1.69 -8.01
C GLY A 37 -15.95 -0.45 -7.19
N ASP A 38 -16.86 -0.52 -6.21
CA ASP A 38 -17.14 0.59 -5.29
C ASP A 38 -16.05 0.79 -4.23
N ILE A 39 -15.05 -0.10 -4.18
CA ILE A 39 -13.93 -0.02 -3.24
C ILE A 39 -12.78 0.73 -3.90
N HIS A 40 -12.41 1.87 -3.32
CA HIS A 40 -11.23 2.61 -3.70
C HIS A 40 -10.11 2.36 -2.69
N LEU A 41 -9.16 1.50 -3.04
CA LEU A 41 -8.01 1.18 -2.19
C LEU A 41 -6.91 2.22 -2.34
N VAL A 42 -6.28 2.61 -1.25
CA VAL A 42 -4.99 3.32 -1.23
C VAL A 42 -3.97 2.42 -0.55
N LEU A 43 -3.02 1.89 -1.31
CA LEU A 43 -2.06 0.89 -0.85
C LEU A 43 -0.65 1.47 -0.84
N GLY A 44 0.05 1.30 0.28
CA GLY A 44 1.41 1.80 0.44
C GLY A 44 2.05 1.25 1.70
N VAL A 45 3.37 1.07 1.65
CA VAL A 45 4.16 0.71 2.84
C VAL A 45 3.94 1.76 3.92
N ASP A 46 3.80 1.33 5.18
CA ASP A 46 3.52 2.27 6.27
C ASP A 46 4.64 3.32 6.39
N GLY A 47 4.26 4.54 6.73
CA GLY A 47 5.12 5.71 6.69
C GLY A 47 4.29 6.98 6.75
N ALA A 48 4.94 8.13 6.99
CA ALA A 48 4.24 9.40 7.11
C ALA A 48 3.60 9.82 5.77
N GLY A 49 4.24 9.50 4.64
CA GLY A 49 3.80 9.93 3.30
C GLY A 49 2.39 9.49 2.91
N ILE A 50 2.09 8.18 2.96
CA ILE A 50 0.75 7.68 2.61
C ILE A 50 -0.33 8.13 3.61
N GLY A 51 0.01 8.23 4.90
CA GLY A 51 -0.91 8.72 5.92
C GLY A 51 -1.29 10.18 5.67
N HIS A 52 -0.28 11.02 5.44
CA HIS A 52 -0.44 12.43 5.09
C HIS A 52 -1.21 12.60 3.78
N PHE A 53 -0.90 11.83 2.75
CA PHE A 53 -1.64 11.87 1.47
C PHE A 53 -3.14 11.63 1.67
N VAL A 54 -3.52 10.60 2.44
CA VAL A 54 -4.95 10.33 2.70
C VAL A 54 -5.58 11.40 3.60
N GLN A 55 -4.82 11.97 4.54
CA GLN A 55 -5.29 13.10 5.34
C GLN A 55 -5.59 14.32 4.46
N LEU A 56 -4.68 14.69 3.55
CA LEU A 56 -4.90 15.76 2.60
C LEU A 56 -6.13 15.46 1.74
N LEU A 57 -6.26 14.23 1.21
CA LEU A 57 -7.42 13.83 0.40
C LEU A 57 -8.74 14.03 1.18
N SER A 58 -8.76 13.69 2.47
CA SER A 58 -9.96 13.83 3.30
C SER A 58 -10.35 15.29 3.58
N GLN A 59 -9.40 16.22 3.52
CA GLN A 59 -9.68 17.65 3.64
C GLN A 59 -10.33 18.18 2.37
N SER A 60 -9.83 17.77 1.20
CA SER A 60 -10.36 18.21 -0.08
C SER A 60 -11.66 17.51 -0.47
N LEU A 61 -11.90 16.28 0.01
CA LEU A 61 -13.10 15.48 -0.26
C LEU A 61 -13.75 15.00 1.07
N PRO A 62 -14.26 15.91 1.91
CA PRO A 62 -14.72 15.59 3.27
C PRO A 62 -15.95 14.68 3.32
N GLU A 63 -16.75 14.67 2.26
CA GLU A 63 -17.99 13.87 2.18
C GLU A 63 -17.73 12.37 1.96
N ASN A 64 -16.50 11.95 1.64
CA ASN A 64 -16.18 10.55 1.39
C ASN A 64 -15.94 9.76 2.69
N HIS A 65 -16.12 8.44 2.62
CA HIS A 65 -15.88 7.56 3.76
C HIS A 65 -14.44 7.05 3.77
N TYR A 66 -13.66 7.44 4.78
CA TYR A 66 -12.28 7.02 4.93
C TYR A 66 -12.11 5.96 6.02
N VAL A 67 -11.52 4.82 5.66
CA VAL A 67 -11.15 3.77 6.64
C VAL A 67 -9.67 3.47 6.55
N HIS A 68 -8.96 3.65 7.67
CA HIS A 68 -7.51 3.44 7.73
C HIS A 68 -7.13 2.10 8.39
N ASN A 69 -6.34 1.31 7.68
CA ASN A 69 -5.85 -0.02 8.04
C ASN A 69 -6.99 -0.97 8.43
N PRO A 70 -7.96 -1.22 7.54
CA PRO A 70 -9.13 -2.03 7.84
C PRO A 70 -8.76 -3.41 8.38
N LEU A 71 -7.72 -4.08 7.85
CA LEU A 71 -7.33 -5.42 8.32
C LEU A 71 -6.84 -5.41 9.78
N ALA A 72 -6.16 -4.34 10.19
CA ALA A 72 -5.63 -4.22 11.54
C ALA A 72 -6.72 -3.85 12.56
N LYS A 73 -7.67 -3.00 12.18
CA LYS A 73 -8.71 -2.48 13.08
C LYS A 73 -10.00 -3.32 13.08
N PHE A 74 -10.13 -4.28 12.18
CA PHE A 74 -11.33 -5.10 12.09
C PHE A 74 -11.54 -5.95 13.35
N GLU A 75 -12.80 -6.02 13.81
CA GLU A 75 -13.23 -6.93 14.86
C GLU A 75 -14.26 -7.95 14.31
N PRO A 76 -14.03 -9.26 14.48
CA PRO A 76 -12.99 -9.87 15.33
C PRO A 76 -11.58 -9.76 14.74
N LYS A 77 -10.55 -9.60 15.59
CA LYS A 77 -9.14 -9.50 15.14
C LYS A 77 -8.75 -10.59 14.14
N LEU A 78 -8.33 -10.16 12.95
CA LEU A 78 -7.87 -11.04 11.88
C LEU A 78 -6.44 -11.55 12.11
N THR A 79 -6.18 -12.80 11.71
CA THR A 79 -4.85 -13.44 11.70
C THR A 79 -4.65 -14.15 10.35
N LEU A 80 -3.73 -13.63 9.55
CA LEU A 80 -3.32 -14.15 8.25
C LEU A 80 -2.02 -14.94 8.31
N SER A 81 -1.24 -14.79 9.39
CA SER A 81 -0.03 -15.55 9.64
C SER A 81 0.07 -16.01 11.09
N ASN A 82 0.72 -17.16 11.29
CA ASN A 82 1.09 -17.67 12.60
C ASN A 82 2.50 -17.23 13.03
N GLN A 83 3.13 -16.39 12.24
CA GLN A 83 4.43 -15.82 12.56
C GLN A 83 4.23 -14.57 13.43
N GLY A 84 5.33 -13.99 13.96
CA GLY A 84 5.31 -12.91 14.95
C GLY A 84 4.51 -11.66 14.56
N GLU A 85 4.15 -11.47 13.28
CA GLU A 85 3.18 -10.47 12.82
C GLU A 85 1.95 -11.15 12.24
N ARG A 86 0.76 -10.81 12.75
CA ARG A 86 -0.49 -11.51 12.42
C ARG A 86 -0.99 -11.20 11.03
N LEU A 87 -0.63 -10.06 10.44
CA LEU A 87 -1.11 -9.61 9.13
C LEU A 87 -0.10 -9.78 8.00
N ALA A 88 1.17 -10.07 8.32
CA ALA A 88 2.16 -10.40 7.30
C ALA A 88 1.72 -11.67 6.56
N MET A 89 1.81 -11.70 5.23
CA MET A 89 1.43 -12.89 4.46
C MET A 89 2.31 -13.07 3.24
N PRO A 90 2.60 -14.31 2.83
CA PRO A 90 3.38 -14.54 1.62
C PRO A 90 2.63 -14.04 0.38
N TYR A 91 3.38 -13.84 -0.70
CA TYR A 91 2.79 -13.49 -1.99
C TYR A 91 1.69 -14.46 -2.41
N GLN A 92 0.54 -13.90 -2.78
CA GLN A 92 -0.59 -14.64 -3.33
C GLN A 92 -1.02 -14.04 -4.66
N LYS A 93 -1.15 -14.90 -5.68
CA LYS A 93 -1.65 -14.52 -7.00
C LYS A 93 -3.17 -14.54 -7.08
N VAL A 94 -3.82 -15.34 -6.24
CA VAL A 94 -5.27 -15.58 -6.21
C VAL A 94 -5.69 -15.72 -4.75
N LEU A 95 -6.78 -15.05 -4.41
CA LEU A 95 -7.52 -15.21 -3.15
C LEU A 95 -8.90 -15.74 -3.51
N SER A 96 -9.47 -16.59 -2.68
CA SER A 96 -10.88 -16.92 -2.83
C SER A 96 -11.75 -15.80 -2.27
N ALA A 97 -12.99 -15.72 -2.74
CA ALA A 97 -14.06 -14.91 -2.17
C ALA A 97 -14.17 -15.06 -0.64
N ASP A 98 -14.08 -16.31 -0.17
CA ASP A 98 -14.15 -16.65 1.25
C ASP A 98 -12.85 -16.41 2.01
N HIS A 99 -11.80 -15.90 1.37
CA HIS A 99 -10.57 -15.62 2.09
C HIS A 99 -10.83 -14.53 3.15
N PRO A 100 -10.34 -14.69 4.39
CA PRO A 100 -10.62 -13.74 5.47
C PRO A 100 -10.34 -12.28 5.12
N MET A 101 -9.23 -12.02 4.42
CA MET A 101 -8.88 -10.68 3.94
C MET A 101 -9.91 -10.12 2.95
N SER A 102 -10.34 -10.90 1.94
CA SER A 102 -11.37 -10.49 0.98
C SER A 102 -12.70 -10.19 1.68
N ARG A 103 -13.06 -10.98 2.70
CA ARG A 103 -14.28 -10.77 3.49
C ARG A 103 -14.26 -9.47 4.29
N VAL A 104 -13.12 -9.08 4.86
CA VAL A 104 -13.01 -7.78 5.58
C VAL A 104 -13.31 -6.62 4.63
N TYR A 105 -12.70 -6.60 3.45
CA TYR A 105 -12.95 -5.53 2.48
C TYR A 105 -14.40 -5.47 2.00
N ARG A 106 -14.99 -6.63 1.70
CA ARG A 106 -16.41 -6.70 1.30
C ARG A 106 -17.35 -6.24 2.41
N PHE A 107 -17.04 -6.54 3.66
CA PHE A 107 -17.84 -6.08 4.79
C PHE A 107 -17.92 -4.54 4.86
N TYR A 108 -16.78 -3.85 4.66
CA TYR A 108 -16.78 -2.38 4.64
C TYR A 108 -17.60 -1.83 3.46
N ALA A 109 -17.50 -2.46 2.27
CA ALA A 109 -18.28 -2.07 1.11
C ALA A 109 -19.80 -2.25 1.33
N GLU A 110 -20.21 -3.40 1.84
CA GLU A 110 -21.62 -3.70 2.13
C GLU A 110 -22.21 -2.76 3.17
N ARG A 111 -21.44 -2.42 4.21
CA ARG A 111 -21.87 -1.45 5.22
C ARG A 111 -22.08 -0.06 4.61
N ALA A 112 -21.15 0.41 3.80
CA ALA A 112 -21.28 1.70 3.12
C ALA A 112 -22.49 1.72 2.17
N GLN A 113 -22.75 0.63 1.46
CA GLN A 113 -23.94 0.50 0.60
C GLN A 113 -25.25 0.45 1.41
N ALA A 114 -25.25 -0.20 2.57
CA ALA A 114 -26.42 -0.26 3.44
C ALA A 114 -26.77 1.12 3.98
N GLU A 115 -25.77 1.88 4.48
CA GLU A 115 -25.93 3.26 4.93
C GLU A 115 -26.57 4.13 3.81
N LYS A 116 -26.06 4.04 2.57
CA LYS A 116 -26.65 4.73 1.40
C LYS A 116 -28.13 4.40 1.16
N ARG A 117 -28.54 3.13 1.29
CA ARG A 117 -29.94 2.72 1.04
C ARG A 117 -30.90 3.26 2.09
N TYR A 118 -30.45 3.45 3.33
CA TYR A 118 -31.26 4.08 4.37
C TYR A 118 -31.44 5.58 4.10
N ASP A 119 -30.40 6.27 3.64
CA ASP A 119 -30.45 7.71 3.35
C ASP A 119 -31.36 8.02 2.13
N LEU A 120 -31.32 7.19 1.08
CA LEU A 120 -32.20 7.33 -0.09
C LEU A 120 -33.70 7.15 0.22
N MET A 121 -34.04 6.46 1.31
CA MET A 121 -35.43 6.32 1.77
C MET A 121 -35.88 7.55 2.59
N ALA A 122 -34.96 8.44 2.95
CA ALA A 122 -35.19 9.54 3.88
C ALA A 122 -35.34 10.93 3.22
N GLU A 123 -34.92 11.14 1.96
CA GLU A 123 -34.96 12.48 1.35
C GLU A 123 -35.38 12.52 -0.14
N ASP A 124 -36.20 13.54 -0.47
CA ASP A 124 -36.73 13.91 -1.79
C ASP A 124 -35.94 15.08 -2.43
N LYS A 125 -34.63 15.19 -2.14
CA LYS A 125 -33.78 16.31 -2.59
C LYS A 125 -32.82 15.90 -3.71
N GLU A 126 -32.48 16.87 -4.57
CA GLU A 126 -31.43 16.75 -5.60
C GLU A 126 -30.18 16.09 -5.00
N ALA A 127 -29.91 14.87 -5.43
CA ALA A 127 -28.93 14.01 -4.78
C ALA A 127 -27.52 14.59 -4.90
N ALA A 128 -26.90 14.89 -3.75
CA ALA A 128 -25.46 15.11 -3.67
C ALA A 128 -24.72 13.90 -4.30
N PRO A 129 -23.54 14.10 -4.90
CA PRO A 129 -22.79 13.00 -5.50
C PRO A 129 -22.49 11.92 -4.46
N ASP A 130 -22.78 10.65 -4.82
CA ASP A 130 -22.63 9.52 -3.90
C ASP A 130 -21.23 9.47 -3.26
N PRO A 131 -21.14 9.36 -1.92
CA PRO A 131 -19.87 9.30 -1.22
C PRO A 131 -19.13 8.00 -1.57
N ILE A 132 -17.82 8.12 -1.72
CA ILE A 132 -16.92 7.03 -2.13
C ILE A 132 -16.30 6.38 -0.89
N LEU A 133 -16.21 5.06 -0.89
CA LEU A 133 -15.50 4.32 0.16
C LEU A 133 -14.01 4.21 -0.18
N ILE A 134 -13.19 4.95 0.57
CA ILE A 134 -11.73 4.98 0.43
C ILE A 134 -11.10 4.20 1.59
N LEU A 135 -10.39 3.11 1.26
CA LEU A 135 -9.73 2.25 2.25
C LEU A 135 -8.20 2.35 2.11
N LYS A 136 -7.53 2.92 3.12
CA LYS A 136 -6.06 2.93 3.19
C LYS A 136 -5.55 1.67 3.85
N GLU A 137 -4.64 0.93 3.23
CA GLU A 137 -3.98 -0.24 3.85
C GLU A 137 -2.46 -0.23 3.70
N SER A 138 -1.77 -0.68 4.74
CA SER A 138 -0.30 -0.82 4.79
C SER A 138 0.21 -2.21 5.14
N HIS A 139 -0.69 -3.15 5.43
CA HIS A 139 -0.38 -4.55 5.71
C HIS A 139 -0.85 -5.48 4.59
N GLY A 140 -0.25 -6.67 4.51
CA GLY A 140 -0.67 -7.68 3.54
C GLY A 140 -0.42 -7.26 2.08
N LEU A 141 0.52 -6.35 1.85
CA LEU A 141 0.75 -5.73 0.53
C LEU A 141 1.19 -6.75 -0.53
N LEU A 142 1.79 -7.87 -0.15
CA LEU A 142 2.12 -8.96 -1.09
C LEU A 142 0.89 -9.67 -1.65
N ALA A 143 -0.31 -9.41 -1.13
CA ALA A 143 -1.56 -9.92 -1.66
C ALA A 143 -2.27 -8.93 -2.59
N THR A 144 -1.69 -7.76 -2.89
CA THR A 144 -2.30 -6.74 -3.74
C THR A 144 -2.72 -7.30 -5.11
N GLU A 145 -1.90 -8.12 -5.77
CA GLU A 145 -2.30 -8.72 -7.06
C GLU A 145 -3.58 -9.55 -6.93
N ALA A 146 -3.69 -10.33 -5.87
CA ALA A 146 -4.86 -11.14 -5.65
C ALA A 146 -6.08 -10.31 -5.26
N LEU A 147 -5.92 -9.24 -4.47
CA LEU A 147 -7.00 -8.32 -4.12
C LEU A 147 -7.58 -7.62 -5.35
N LEU A 148 -6.72 -7.07 -6.21
CA LEU A 148 -7.15 -6.45 -7.47
C LEU A 148 -8.01 -7.41 -8.30
N ARG A 149 -7.58 -8.66 -8.41
CA ARG A 149 -8.29 -9.67 -9.22
C ARG A 149 -9.59 -10.17 -8.59
N GLU A 150 -9.58 -10.39 -7.28
CA GLU A 150 -10.72 -10.95 -6.55
C GLU A 150 -11.81 -9.91 -6.26
N LEU A 151 -11.42 -8.67 -5.94
CA LEU A 151 -12.36 -7.60 -5.65
C LEU A 151 -12.72 -6.81 -6.91
N LYS A 152 -11.88 -6.80 -7.95
CA LYS A 152 -12.03 -5.89 -9.10
C LYS A 152 -12.18 -4.42 -8.67
N CYS A 153 -11.41 -4.04 -7.65
CA CYS A 153 -11.43 -2.72 -7.04
C CYS A 153 -10.45 -1.76 -7.72
N HIS A 154 -10.74 -0.46 -7.66
CA HIS A 154 -9.79 0.58 -8.07
C HIS A 154 -8.76 0.80 -6.96
N ALA A 155 -7.48 0.72 -7.28
CA ALA A 155 -6.38 0.90 -6.33
C ALA A 155 -5.44 2.02 -6.76
N LEU A 156 -5.15 2.91 -5.82
CA LEU A 156 -4.06 3.86 -5.89
C LEU A 156 -2.87 3.27 -5.15
N LEU A 157 -1.82 2.94 -5.91
CA LEU A 157 -0.58 2.37 -5.43
C LEU A 157 0.41 3.49 -5.16
N TYR A 158 0.60 3.81 -3.89
CA TYR A 158 1.47 4.88 -3.44
C TYR A 158 2.90 4.37 -3.27
N VAL A 159 3.86 5.00 -3.95
CA VAL A 159 5.29 4.73 -3.86
C VAL A 159 6.05 5.99 -3.44
N SER A 160 7.17 5.82 -2.77
CA SER A 160 8.04 6.90 -2.31
C SER A 160 9.47 6.39 -2.24
N ASP A 161 10.43 7.23 -1.87
CA ASP A 161 11.81 6.79 -1.66
C ASP A 161 11.86 5.68 -0.60
N PRO A 162 12.33 4.47 -0.94
CA PRO A 162 12.36 3.34 -0.01
C PRO A 162 13.31 3.55 1.18
N VAL A 163 14.34 4.39 1.03
CA VAL A 163 15.26 4.76 2.13
C VAL A 163 14.56 5.71 3.09
N LEU A 164 13.88 6.73 2.57
CA LEU A 164 13.09 7.68 3.37
C LEU A 164 11.97 6.99 4.13
N LEU A 165 11.24 6.08 3.48
CA LEU A 165 10.19 5.29 4.13
C LEU A 165 10.75 4.43 5.26
N ALA A 166 11.89 3.75 5.02
CA ALA A 166 12.53 2.97 6.06
C ALA A 166 12.94 3.82 7.27
N GLU A 167 13.48 5.02 7.02
CA GLU A 167 13.81 5.97 8.08
C GLU A 167 12.58 6.39 8.90
N GLN A 168 11.47 6.73 8.24
CA GLN A 168 10.21 7.08 8.91
C GLN A 168 9.67 5.92 9.74
N MET A 169 9.68 4.70 9.19
CA MET A 169 9.24 3.50 9.91
C MET A 169 10.11 3.21 11.12
N PHE A 170 11.44 3.27 10.99
CA PHE A 170 12.36 2.97 12.10
C PHE A 170 12.28 4.02 13.21
N SER A 171 12.00 5.28 12.88
CA SER A 171 11.77 6.33 13.88
C SER A 171 10.47 6.13 14.67
N LYS A 172 9.45 5.48 14.07
CA LYS A 172 8.14 5.23 14.72
C LYS A 172 8.10 3.92 15.51
N GLU A 173 8.67 2.86 14.96
CA GLU A 173 8.53 1.49 15.46
C GLU A 173 9.86 0.87 15.95
N GLY A 174 10.97 1.60 15.81
CA GLY A 174 12.33 1.08 16.05
C GLY A 174 12.86 0.24 14.88
N LYS A 175 14.15 -0.09 14.87
CA LYS A 175 14.75 -0.97 13.83
C LYS A 175 14.24 -2.41 13.89
N GLU A 176 13.53 -2.78 14.94
CA GLU A 176 13.02 -4.13 15.18
C GLU A 176 11.72 -4.45 14.44
N THR A 177 11.17 -3.52 13.63
CA THR A 177 9.93 -3.68 12.84
C THR A 177 9.66 -5.11 12.35
N THR A 178 8.87 -5.84 13.14
CA THR A 178 8.61 -7.27 12.98
C THR A 178 7.90 -7.59 11.66
N TYR A 179 7.00 -6.71 11.22
CA TYR A 179 6.29 -6.82 9.95
C TYR A 179 7.25 -6.99 8.76
N LEU A 180 8.23 -6.08 8.61
CA LEU A 180 9.17 -6.12 7.48
C LEU A 180 10.12 -7.32 7.54
N ASP A 181 10.41 -7.87 8.72
CA ASP A 181 11.23 -9.08 8.82
C ASP A 181 10.51 -10.30 8.21
N PHE A 182 9.19 -10.36 8.28
CA PHE A 182 8.40 -11.41 7.63
C PHE A 182 8.21 -11.16 6.13
N GLU A 183 7.89 -9.93 5.75
CA GLU A 183 7.80 -9.54 4.33
C GLU A 183 9.14 -9.80 3.60
N SER A 184 10.27 -9.57 4.27
CA SER A 184 11.61 -9.85 3.73
C SER A 184 11.83 -11.32 3.36
N GLN A 185 11.20 -12.25 4.07
CA GLN A 185 11.27 -13.68 3.76
C GLN A 185 10.39 -14.01 2.55
N ALA A 186 9.23 -13.35 2.45
CA ALA A 186 8.24 -13.61 1.42
C ALA A 186 8.61 -13.03 0.05
N VAL A 187 9.23 -11.84 -0.02
CA VAL A 187 9.66 -11.22 -1.29
C VAL A 187 10.75 -12.03 -2.01
N MET A 188 11.45 -12.91 -1.30
CA MET A 188 12.45 -13.79 -1.90
C MET A 188 11.88 -15.11 -2.40
N ASP A 189 10.56 -15.32 -2.28
CA ASP A 189 9.91 -16.49 -2.84
C ASP A 189 10.09 -16.54 -4.37
N PRO A 190 10.51 -17.69 -4.96
CA PRO A 190 10.67 -17.82 -6.40
C PRO A 190 9.43 -17.45 -7.21
N ALA A 191 8.22 -17.64 -6.68
CA ALA A 191 6.97 -17.25 -7.33
C ALA A 191 6.83 -15.73 -7.41
N PHE A 192 7.16 -15.00 -6.34
CA PHE A 192 7.16 -13.54 -6.33
C PHE A 192 8.21 -13.00 -7.31
N LEU A 193 9.45 -13.45 -7.17
CA LEU A 193 10.58 -12.99 -8.00
C LEU A 193 10.33 -13.21 -9.49
N LYS A 194 9.84 -14.40 -9.88
CA LYS A 194 9.49 -14.68 -11.29
C LYS A 194 8.33 -13.82 -11.78
N ARG A 195 7.38 -13.46 -10.92
CA ARG A 195 6.18 -12.71 -11.30
C ARG A 195 6.46 -11.24 -11.56
N PHE A 196 7.33 -10.63 -10.75
CA PHE A 196 7.54 -9.18 -10.75
C PHE A 196 8.93 -8.76 -11.20
N LEU A 197 9.96 -9.59 -11.03
CA LEU A 197 11.34 -9.26 -11.39
C LEU A 197 11.81 -10.02 -12.63
N ALA A 198 10.96 -10.42 -13.57
CA ALA A 198 11.39 -11.26 -14.69
C ALA A 198 12.59 -10.68 -15.49
N LYS A 199 12.61 -9.35 -15.67
CA LYS A 199 13.72 -8.62 -16.32
C LYS A 199 14.86 -8.31 -15.34
N ASP A 200 14.53 -7.97 -14.10
CA ASP A 200 15.47 -7.51 -13.06
C ASP A 200 15.91 -8.61 -12.08
N LEU A 201 15.64 -9.88 -12.39
CA LEU A 201 15.86 -11.01 -11.48
C LEU A 201 17.33 -11.17 -11.10
N ARG A 202 18.22 -11.11 -12.10
CA ARG A 202 19.66 -11.27 -11.87
C ARG A 202 20.21 -10.12 -11.01
N PRO A 203 19.96 -8.84 -11.33
CA PRO A 203 20.29 -7.72 -10.44
C PRO A 203 19.74 -7.89 -9.02
N ALA A 204 18.45 -8.18 -8.86
CA ALA A 204 17.83 -8.33 -7.54
C ALA A 204 18.46 -9.47 -6.72
N LEU A 205 18.71 -10.63 -7.33
CA LEU A 205 19.40 -11.75 -6.67
C LEU A 205 20.86 -11.40 -6.31
N HIS A 206 21.53 -10.58 -7.13
CA HIS A 206 22.88 -10.12 -6.84
C HIS A 206 22.90 -9.17 -5.63
N ALA A 207 22.02 -8.16 -5.62
CA ALA A 207 21.85 -7.25 -4.48
C ALA A 207 21.55 -8.02 -3.18
N TYR A 208 20.62 -8.97 -3.24
CA TYR A 208 20.29 -9.83 -2.10
C TYR A 208 21.52 -10.58 -1.55
N LYS A 209 22.34 -11.18 -2.43
CA LYS A 209 23.59 -11.85 -2.03
C LYS A 209 24.60 -10.88 -1.42
N LEU A 210 24.73 -9.66 -1.94
CA LEU A 210 25.60 -8.64 -1.38
C LEU A 210 25.15 -8.26 0.03
N ILE A 211 23.85 -8.05 0.24
CA ILE A 211 23.28 -7.75 1.56
C ILE A 211 23.57 -8.90 2.54
N GLN A 212 23.35 -10.15 2.14
CA GLN A 212 23.62 -11.32 2.98
C GLN A 212 25.09 -11.45 3.41
N ARG A 213 26.04 -10.95 2.61
CA ARG A 213 27.48 -11.01 2.88
C ARG A 213 27.98 -9.88 3.78
N LEU A 214 27.14 -8.89 4.12
CA LEU A 214 27.52 -7.81 5.04
C LEU A 214 27.89 -8.39 6.40
N SER A 215 29.04 -8.00 6.95
CA SER A 215 29.57 -8.50 8.22
C SER A 215 28.71 -8.08 9.42
N SER A 216 28.20 -6.85 9.41
CA SER A 216 27.33 -6.33 10.46
C SER A 216 25.92 -6.90 10.36
N LYS A 217 25.48 -7.65 11.39
CA LYS A 217 24.10 -8.17 11.51
C LYS A 217 23.07 -7.04 11.48
N ARG A 218 23.35 -5.93 12.16
CA ARG A 218 22.50 -4.72 12.15
C ARG A 218 22.36 -4.18 10.72
N GLN A 219 23.47 -3.95 10.04
CA GLN A 219 23.47 -3.38 8.70
C GLN A 219 22.75 -4.31 7.71
N ARG A 220 23.00 -5.62 7.81
CA ARG A 220 22.30 -6.64 7.02
C ARG A 220 20.77 -6.56 7.19
N ARG A 221 20.28 -6.45 8.43
CA ARG A 221 18.83 -6.34 8.71
C ARG A 221 18.25 -5.06 8.12
N VAL A 222 18.91 -3.92 8.35
CA VAL A 222 18.49 -2.62 7.80
C VAL A 222 18.42 -2.64 6.27
N GLN A 223 19.48 -3.10 5.61
CA GLN A 223 19.54 -3.16 4.16
C GLN A 223 18.50 -4.14 3.58
N MET A 224 18.24 -5.27 4.25
CA MET A 224 17.21 -6.21 3.82
C MET A 224 15.81 -5.60 3.89
N LYS A 225 15.51 -4.80 4.93
CA LYS A 225 14.23 -4.11 5.07
C LYS A 225 14.04 -3.06 3.97
N ILE A 226 15.05 -2.22 3.73
CA ILE A 226 15.01 -1.23 2.65
C ILE A 226 14.83 -1.91 1.28
N PHE A 227 15.59 -2.99 1.04
CA PHE A 227 15.47 -3.79 -0.17
C PHE A 227 14.06 -4.39 -0.35
N THR A 228 13.45 -4.86 0.73
CA THR A 228 12.08 -5.39 0.74
C THR A 228 11.05 -4.32 0.39
N ILE A 229 11.17 -3.12 0.94
CA ILE A 229 10.31 -1.98 0.58
C ILE A 229 10.43 -1.68 -0.92
N ALA A 230 11.66 -1.63 -1.45
CA ALA A 230 11.89 -1.40 -2.86
C ALA A 230 11.27 -2.49 -3.75
N LEU A 231 11.32 -3.77 -3.35
CA LEU A 231 10.69 -4.87 -4.06
C LEU A 231 9.16 -4.80 -4.04
N ILE A 232 8.54 -4.42 -2.92
CA ILE A 232 7.08 -4.21 -2.82
C ILE A 232 6.66 -3.07 -3.75
N GLN A 233 7.39 -1.96 -3.77
CA GLN A 233 7.10 -0.85 -4.68
C GLN A 233 7.36 -1.21 -6.14
N HIS A 234 8.36 -2.04 -6.44
CA HIS A 234 8.58 -2.56 -7.79
C HIS A 234 7.39 -3.43 -8.23
N MET A 235 6.87 -4.29 -7.35
CA MET A 235 5.61 -5.00 -7.59
C MET A 235 4.47 -4.03 -7.90
N PHE A 236 4.32 -2.93 -7.16
CA PHE A 236 3.28 -1.93 -7.43
C PHE A 236 3.40 -1.32 -8.83
N ARG A 237 4.60 -0.91 -9.25
CA ARG A 237 4.85 -0.41 -10.61
C ARG A 237 4.46 -1.45 -11.67
N MET A 238 4.81 -2.72 -11.44
CA MET A 238 4.45 -3.81 -12.34
C MET A 238 2.95 -4.13 -12.37
N LEU A 239 2.24 -3.93 -11.25
CA LEU A 239 0.80 -4.12 -11.17
C LEU A 239 0.04 -2.99 -11.88
N ALA A 240 0.44 -1.74 -11.67
CA ALA A 240 -0.13 -0.60 -12.39
C ALA A 240 0.04 -0.74 -13.91
N ALA A 241 1.20 -1.21 -14.37
CA ALA A 241 1.43 -1.46 -15.79
C ALA A 241 0.64 -2.67 -16.34
N ARG A 242 0.31 -3.65 -15.49
CA ARG A 242 -0.36 -4.89 -15.90
C ARG A 242 -1.89 -4.80 -15.85
N TYR A 243 -2.42 -3.99 -14.94
CA TYR A 243 -3.86 -3.79 -14.71
C TYR A 243 -4.17 -2.28 -14.69
N PRO A 244 -3.88 -1.53 -15.77
CA PRO A 244 -4.05 -0.07 -15.79
C PRO A 244 -5.48 0.40 -15.53
N GLU A 245 -6.47 -0.46 -15.79
CA GLU A 245 -7.88 -0.22 -15.53
C GLU A 245 -8.29 -0.36 -14.05
N LEU A 246 -7.48 -1.06 -13.25
CA LEU A 246 -7.74 -1.28 -11.82
C LEU A 246 -6.72 -0.61 -10.92
N ALA A 247 -5.52 -0.32 -11.40
CA ALA A 247 -4.40 0.11 -10.59
C ALA A 247 -3.71 1.34 -11.17
N THR A 248 -3.72 2.41 -10.40
CA THR A 248 -3.03 3.67 -10.69
C THR A 248 -1.82 3.80 -9.79
N LEU A 249 -0.68 4.22 -10.33
CA LEU A 249 0.52 4.51 -9.56
C LEU A 249 0.60 6.00 -9.19
N VAL A 250 0.95 6.31 -7.94
CA VAL A 250 1.30 7.65 -7.48
C VAL A 250 2.68 7.63 -6.84
N ASP A 251 3.59 8.45 -7.37
CA ASP A 251 4.94 8.64 -6.83
C ASP A 251 4.98 9.91 -5.99
N ALA A 252 5.27 9.75 -4.69
CA ALA A 252 5.36 10.84 -3.73
C ALA A 252 6.23 12.00 -4.23
N ALA A 253 7.40 11.71 -4.81
CA ALA A 253 8.31 12.74 -5.29
C ALA A 253 7.70 13.57 -6.43
N VAL A 254 6.91 12.91 -7.30
CA VAL A 254 6.25 13.57 -8.42
C VAL A 254 5.13 14.50 -7.94
N VAL A 255 4.35 14.07 -6.94
CA VAL A 255 3.30 14.87 -6.30
C VAL A 255 3.89 16.07 -5.56
N GLU A 256 5.04 15.86 -4.94
CA GLU A 256 5.80 16.83 -4.19
C GLU A 256 6.39 17.94 -5.06
N ASP A 257 6.81 17.61 -6.29
CA ASP A 257 7.39 18.57 -7.23
C ASP A 257 6.32 19.32 -8.04
N ASP A 258 5.27 18.63 -8.48
CA ASP A 258 4.19 19.20 -9.30
C ASP A 258 2.86 18.49 -9.01
N PRO A 259 2.04 19.05 -8.09
CA PRO A 259 0.77 18.45 -7.71
C PRO A 259 -0.23 18.29 -8.85
N ARG A 260 -0.11 19.05 -9.94
CA ARG A 260 -1.00 18.91 -11.10
C ARG A 260 -0.86 17.54 -11.77
N ARG A 261 0.29 16.87 -11.58
CA ARG A 261 0.51 15.50 -12.05
C ARG A 261 -0.36 14.46 -11.34
N LEU A 262 -1.05 14.82 -10.25
CA LEU A 262 -2.06 13.98 -9.62
C LEU A 262 -3.37 13.92 -10.41
N GLU A 263 -3.62 14.82 -11.36
CA GLU A 263 -4.91 14.89 -12.05
C GLU A 263 -5.25 13.56 -12.73
N PHE A 264 -4.35 13.11 -13.61
CA PHE A 264 -4.56 11.86 -14.33
C PHE A 264 -4.66 10.65 -13.39
N PRO A 265 -3.76 10.46 -12.39
CA PRO A 265 -3.92 9.42 -11.39
C PRO A 265 -5.26 9.44 -10.65
N LEU A 266 -5.71 10.62 -10.18
CA LEU A 266 -6.96 10.75 -9.43
C LEU A 266 -8.16 10.47 -10.30
N VAL A 267 -8.18 10.95 -11.55
CA VAL A 267 -9.27 10.65 -12.51
C VAL A 267 -9.32 9.17 -12.83
N ASN A 268 -8.18 8.53 -13.11
CA ASN A 268 -8.15 7.10 -13.40
C ASN A 268 -8.56 6.24 -12.20
N TRP A 269 -8.25 6.70 -10.98
CA TRP A 269 -8.60 5.98 -9.76
C TRP A 269 -10.04 6.21 -9.29
N LEU A 270 -10.55 7.45 -9.38
CA LEU A 270 -11.91 7.81 -8.94
C LEU A 270 -12.98 7.56 -10.02
N GLY A 271 -12.58 7.41 -11.28
CA GLY A 271 -13.47 7.32 -12.43
C GLY A 271 -13.57 8.65 -13.19
N SER A 272 -13.77 8.58 -14.50
CA SER A 272 -13.83 9.74 -15.41
C SER A 272 -14.96 10.73 -15.06
N GLU A 273 -16.06 10.20 -14.56
CA GLU A 273 -17.24 10.93 -14.09
C GLU A 273 -16.97 11.73 -12.80
N LYS A 274 -15.85 11.48 -12.12
CA LYS A 274 -15.40 12.18 -10.92
C LYS A 274 -14.28 13.18 -11.20
N LEU A 275 -14.12 13.65 -12.45
CA LEU A 275 -13.12 14.67 -12.81
C LEU A 275 -13.17 15.91 -11.89
N HIS A 276 -14.37 16.38 -11.54
CA HIS A 276 -14.55 17.49 -10.62
C HIS A 276 -13.91 17.26 -9.23
N CYS A 277 -13.89 16.01 -8.74
CA CYS A 277 -13.21 15.66 -7.49
C CYS A 277 -11.68 15.83 -7.63
N ALA A 278 -11.11 15.38 -8.75
CA ALA A 278 -9.68 15.53 -9.01
C ALA A 278 -9.28 17.00 -9.13
N THR A 279 -10.06 17.82 -9.86
CA THR A 279 -9.83 19.27 -9.97
C THR A 279 -9.91 19.94 -8.60
N ARG A 280 -10.92 19.59 -7.79
CA ARG A 280 -11.08 20.11 -6.43
C ARG A 280 -9.87 19.81 -5.56
N VAL A 281 -9.40 18.56 -5.55
CA VAL A 281 -8.19 18.14 -4.82
C VAL A 281 -6.97 18.97 -5.22
N ILE A 282 -6.75 19.18 -6.52
CA ILE A 282 -5.57 19.92 -7.01
C ILE A 282 -5.66 21.41 -6.73
N SER A 283 -6.87 21.97 -6.76
CA SER A 283 -7.11 23.40 -6.49
C SER A 283 -6.99 23.78 -5.02
N ASP A 284 -7.03 22.79 -4.12
CA ASP A 284 -6.90 23.00 -2.68
C ASP A 284 -5.49 23.47 -2.34
N SER A 285 -5.39 24.54 -1.54
CA SER A 285 -4.10 25.12 -1.16
C SER A 285 -3.19 24.09 -0.52
N THR A 286 -3.72 23.13 0.23
CA THR A 286 -2.97 22.07 0.93
C THR A 286 -2.24 21.10 -0.01
N PHE A 287 -2.78 20.87 -1.21
CA PHE A 287 -2.14 20.04 -2.23
C PHE A 287 -1.19 20.79 -3.13
N THR A 288 -1.25 22.14 -3.20
CA THR A 288 -0.28 22.93 -3.97
C THR A 288 1.15 22.74 -3.44
N GLN A 289 2.16 22.99 -4.27
CA GLN A 289 3.56 22.87 -3.83
C GLN A 289 3.85 23.79 -2.64
N GLU A 290 3.26 24.99 -2.64
CA GLU A 290 3.37 25.95 -1.54
C GLU A 290 2.70 25.44 -0.26
N GLY A 291 1.48 24.91 -0.34
CA GLY A 291 0.79 24.35 0.83
C GLY A 291 1.43 23.07 1.34
N GLN A 292 1.88 22.19 0.45
CA GLN A 292 2.69 21.03 0.82
C GLN A 292 4.00 21.48 1.48
N ASN A 293 4.68 22.52 0.99
CA ASN A 293 5.90 23.03 1.62
C ASN A 293 5.65 23.70 2.98
N ALA A 294 4.55 24.45 3.11
CA ALA A 294 4.10 25.02 4.38
C ALA A 294 3.77 23.91 5.38
N LEU A 295 3.18 22.81 4.91
CA LEU A 295 2.88 21.61 5.70
C LEU A 295 4.10 20.67 5.85
N ARG A 296 5.14 20.78 5.00
CA ARG A 296 6.43 20.10 5.18
C ARG A 296 7.21 20.72 6.35
N TRP A 297 6.96 21.98 6.68
CA TRP A 297 7.44 22.58 7.93
C TRP A 297 6.66 22.05 9.15
N THR A 298 5.42 21.61 8.96
CA THR A 298 4.77 20.63 9.85
C THR A 298 5.13 19.20 9.47
N ARG A 299 6.44 18.90 9.34
CA ARG A 299 6.95 17.59 9.77
C ARG A 299 6.65 17.46 11.26
N SER A 300 5.38 17.30 11.60
CA SER A 300 4.95 16.59 12.79
C SER A 300 5.36 15.14 12.56
N TRP A 301 6.67 14.92 12.69
CA TRP A 301 7.16 13.80 13.47
C TRP A 301 6.11 13.54 14.55
N PRO A 302 5.44 12.38 14.56
CA PRO A 302 4.39 12.15 15.54
C PRO A 302 4.98 12.49 16.92
N GLU A 303 4.28 13.29 17.71
CA GLU A 303 4.73 13.76 19.03
C GLU A 303 5.11 12.59 19.97
N SER A 304 4.80 11.36 19.55
CA SER A 304 5.16 10.09 20.17
C SER A 304 6.41 9.39 19.57
N ILE A 305 7.45 10.11 19.12
CA ILE A 305 8.75 9.46 18.86
C ILE A 305 9.37 9.08 20.20
N THR A 306 9.36 7.79 20.50
CA THR A 306 9.94 7.24 21.74
C THR A 306 11.42 6.87 21.59
N GLY A 307 12.02 7.00 20.40
CA GLY A 307 13.46 6.79 20.20
C GLY A 307 13.97 7.20 18.80
N PHE A 308 15.00 8.04 18.75
CA PHE A 308 15.70 8.39 17.52
C PHE A 308 16.63 7.24 17.08
N GLU A 309 16.09 6.25 16.39
CA GLU A 309 16.89 5.23 15.72
C GLU A 309 17.13 5.57 14.24
N ALA A 310 17.65 6.77 13.98
CA ALA A 310 17.94 7.24 12.62
C ALA A 310 18.93 6.32 11.87
N LEU A 311 18.76 6.25 10.54
CA LEU A 311 19.70 5.56 9.67
C LEU A 311 21.05 6.28 9.71
N SER A 312 22.15 5.52 9.77
CA SER A 312 23.47 6.14 9.66
C SER A 312 23.74 6.58 8.21
N ASN A 313 24.57 7.60 8.00
CA ASN A 313 25.02 7.99 6.66
C ASN A 313 25.61 6.82 5.85
N LYS A 314 26.24 5.85 6.54
CA LYS A 314 26.74 4.62 5.90
C LYS A 314 25.61 3.71 5.43
N ASP A 315 24.54 3.59 6.21
CA ASP A 315 23.35 2.82 5.84
C ASP A 315 22.65 3.43 4.63
N VAL A 316 22.46 4.76 4.64
CA VAL A 316 21.82 5.51 3.55
C VAL A 316 22.61 5.39 2.25
N LYS A 317 23.91 5.68 2.27
CA LYS A 317 24.77 5.60 1.07
C LYS A 317 24.81 4.19 0.48
N LEU A 318 24.91 3.17 1.34
CA LEU A 318 24.91 1.78 0.88
C LEU A 318 23.56 1.39 0.26
N ALA A 319 22.45 1.83 0.86
CA ALA A 319 21.12 1.54 0.35
C ALA A 319 20.91 2.13 -1.05
N TYR A 320 21.18 3.43 -1.23
CA TYR A 320 21.07 4.08 -2.54
C TYR A 320 21.95 3.40 -3.59
N LYS A 321 23.21 3.11 -3.24
CA LYS A 321 24.12 2.38 -4.13
C LYS A 321 23.53 1.03 -4.56
N LEU A 322 23.08 0.21 -3.59
CA LEU A 322 22.50 -1.11 -3.90
C LEU A 322 21.24 -1.00 -4.76
N LEU A 323 20.35 -0.06 -4.49
CA LEU A 323 19.09 0.06 -5.22
C LEU A 323 19.29 0.60 -6.64
N ILE A 324 20.18 1.58 -6.82
CA ILE A 324 20.49 2.18 -8.13
C ILE A 324 21.27 1.20 -9.01
N ASP A 325 22.35 0.62 -8.49
CA ASP A 325 23.22 -0.31 -9.23
C ASP A 325 22.46 -1.56 -9.72
N HIS A 326 21.31 -1.87 -9.10
CA HIS A 326 20.52 -3.06 -9.39
C HIS A 326 19.10 -2.76 -9.89
N HIS A 327 18.88 -1.55 -10.43
CA HIS A 327 17.65 -1.15 -11.14
C HIS A 327 16.36 -1.18 -10.32
N LEU A 328 16.45 -1.13 -8.99
CA LEU A 328 15.28 -1.04 -8.10
C LEU A 328 14.91 0.40 -7.74
N MET A 329 15.78 1.34 -8.03
CA MET A 329 15.55 2.78 -7.93
C MET A 329 16.22 3.50 -9.10
N SER A 330 15.59 4.54 -9.63
CA SER A 330 16.21 5.41 -10.63
C SER A 330 17.26 6.31 -9.98
N ASP A 331 18.38 6.52 -10.65
CA ASP A 331 19.38 7.50 -10.23
C ASP A 331 18.86 8.92 -10.44
N GLU A 332 18.47 9.60 -9.36
CA GLU A 332 17.96 10.97 -9.42
C GLU A 332 19.02 11.98 -9.87
N THR A 333 20.32 11.69 -9.70
CA THR A 333 21.37 12.54 -10.26
C THR A 333 21.36 12.53 -11.79
N LYS A 334 20.82 11.47 -12.41
CA LYS A 334 20.57 11.38 -13.86
C LYS A 334 19.22 11.96 -14.27
N ARG A 335 18.25 12.18 -13.38
CA ARG A 335 16.97 12.85 -13.72
C ARG A 335 17.19 14.28 -14.25
N LYS A 336 18.25 14.98 -13.82
CA LYS A 336 18.65 16.29 -14.40
C LYS A 336 19.02 16.25 -15.89
N THR A 337 19.23 15.05 -16.47
CA THR A 337 19.54 14.90 -17.90
C THR A 337 18.36 14.39 -18.74
N TRP A 338 17.25 13.99 -18.12
CA TRP A 338 16.09 13.40 -18.84
C TRP A 338 14.87 14.33 -18.95
N ALA A 339 14.85 15.47 -18.28
CA ALA A 339 13.84 16.52 -18.47
C ALA A 339 13.91 17.19 -19.87
N GLY A 340 14.85 16.79 -20.74
CA GLY A 340 15.04 17.32 -22.09
C GLY A 340 14.65 16.37 -23.23
N LYS A 341 14.00 15.23 -22.97
CA LYS A 341 13.46 14.39 -24.06
C LYS A 341 11.98 14.14 -23.85
N SER A 342 11.20 15.13 -24.30
CA SER A 342 9.85 14.88 -24.80
C SER A 342 9.94 13.77 -25.84
N VAL A 343 9.21 12.68 -25.63
CA VAL A 343 8.88 11.77 -26.71
C VAL A 343 7.95 12.56 -27.63
N ALA A 344 8.43 12.80 -28.85
CA ALA A 344 7.66 13.38 -29.96
C ALA A 344 6.55 12.43 -30.41
#